data_AF-A0A2N3AHB8-F1
#
_entry.id   AF-A0A2N3AHB8-F1
#
_cell.length_a   1.000
_cell.length_b   1.000
_cell.length_c   1.000
_cell.angle_alpha   90.00
_cell.angle_beta   90.00
_cell.angle_gamma   90.00
#
_symmetry.space_group_name_H-M   'P 1'
#
loop_
_entity.id
_entity.type
_entity.pdbx_description
1 polymer ?
#
loop_
_entity_poly.entity_id
_entity_poly.type
_entity_poly.pdbx_seq_one_letter_code
_entity_poly.pdbx_strand_id
1 'polypeptide(L)'
;MVSNYKFINHNSDDPNLKYLSKLKSGNELWVNSIVSQTDFIITTGVIVPHYFAGFSGGRKSILPGICGRKTIEANHAQMVNHDARAGNLKDNPVHQEMQEAAEKVGVDFNINIVTNEHHEIIEIVAGELYKSWLKGVEVCKKIYLCPTKQKAEVVIASAGGYPKDINVYQAQKALDNAYQAVKPGGTIILLAECTEGYGEPIFEQWIKEADKAYGIARVVKEVEVILISSLSKEKVRKLFFIPMYNLSQAIDYINNKYGNDFQAYILPSGSTVLPQIG
;
A
#
# COMPACT_ATOMS: atom_id res chain seq x y z
N MET A 1 15.93 24.35 -17.88
CA MET A 1 16.41 23.61 -16.69
C MET A 1 16.25 22.11 -16.85
N VAL A 2 15.04 21.58 -17.14
CA VAL A 2 14.82 20.13 -17.31
C VAL A 2 15.59 19.55 -18.52
N SER A 3 15.72 20.30 -19.61
CA SER A 3 16.47 19.90 -20.82
C SER A 3 17.95 19.61 -20.61
N ASN A 4 18.52 20.00 -19.45
CA ASN A 4 19.94 19.81 -19.15
C ASN A 4 20.22 18.47 -18.47
N TYR A 5 19.19 17.67 -18.18
CA TYR A 5 19.31 16.39 -17.51
C TYR A 5 18.85 15.26 -18.42
N LYS A 6 19.54 14.11 -18.34
CA LYS A 6 19.15 12.89 -19.03
C LYS A 6 18.10 12.16 -18.21
N PHE A 7 16.88 12.07 -18.74
CA PHE A 7 15.82 11.25 -18.16
C PHE A 7 15.77 9.90 -18.87
N ILE A 8 15.81 8.82 -18.09
CA ILE A 8 15.67 7.46 -18.59
C ILE A 8 14.50 6.84 -17.84
N ASN A 9 13.49 6.38 -18.58
CA ASN A 9 12.38 5.65 -17.99
C ASN A 9 12.75 4.16 -17.92
N HIS A 10 12.58 3.55 -16.76
CA HIS A 10 12.83 2.13 -16.59
C HIS A 10 11.71 1.31 -17.24
N ASN A 11 12.07 0.22 -17.90
CA ASN A 11 11.14 -0.79 -18.40
C ASN A 11 11.43 -2.12 -17.69
N SER A 12 10.46 -2.61 -16.91
CA SER A 12 10.58 -3.88 -16.18
C SER A 12 10.61 -5.12 -17.09
N ASP A 13 10.26 -4.96 -18.37
CA ASP A 13 10.27 -6.00 -19.40
C ASP A 13 11.42 -5.84 -20.40
N ASP A 14 12.40 -4.98 -20.10
CA ASP A 14 13.55 -4.77 -20.98
C ASP A 14 14.36 -6.08 -21.14
N PRO A 15 14.62 -6.56 -22.37
CA PRO A 15 15.43 -7.76 -22.58
C PRO A 15 16.90 -7.59 -22.13
N ASN A 16 17.36 -6.35 -21.92
CA ASN A 16 18.73 -6.03 -21.51
C ASN A 16 18.91 -5.92 -19.99
N LEU A 17 17.90 -6.27 -19.19
CA LEU A 17 18.03 -6.37 -17.73
C LEU A 17 19.24 -7.24 -17.36
N LYS A 18 19.92 -6.87 -16.28
CA LYS A 18 21.11 -7.58 -15.80
C LYS A 18 20.78 -8.35 -14.53
N TYR A 19 21.13 -9.63 -14.56
CA TYR A 19 21.20 -10.44 -13.35
C TYR A 19 22.31 -9.88 -12.46
N LEU A 20 21.97 -9.56 -11.21
CA LEU A 20 22.90 -9.04 -10.23
C LEU A 20 23.28 -10.10 -9.19
N SER A 21 22.29 -10.79 -8.62
CA SER A 21 22.53 -11.78 -7.58
C SER A 21 21.31 -12.67 -7.32
N LYS A 22 21.49 -13.66 -6.45
CA LYS A 22 20.41 -14.43 -5.83
C LYS A 22 20.20 -13.91 -4.41
N LEU A 23 18.95 -13.62 -4.06
CA LEU A 23 18.54 -13.10 -2.75
C LEU A 23 18.39 -14.25 -1.74
N LYS A 24 18.37 -13.94 -0.45
CA LYS A 24 18.22 -14.95 0.62
C LYS A 24 16.91 -15.74 0.53
N SER A 25 15.86 -15.13 -0.02
CA SER A 25 14.58 -15.80 -0.29
C SER A 25 14.68 -16.87 -1.40
N GLY A 26 15.79 -16.89 -2.14
CA GLY A 26 15.98 -17.73 -3.32
C GLY A 26 15.59 -17.05 -4.63
N ASN A 27 14.96 -15.89 -4.58
CA ASN A 27 14.59 -15.10 -5.76
C ASN A 27 15.83 -14.54 -6.48
N GLU A 28 15.72 -14.39 -7.80
CA GLU A 28 16.75 -13.74 -8.60
C GLU A 28 16.52 -12.23 -8.65
N LEU A 29 17.59 -11.47 -8.46
CA LEU A 29 17.59 -10.01 -8.58
C LEU A 29 18.05 -9.62 -9.98
N TRP A 30 17.09 -9.18 -10.80
CA TRP A 30 17.33 -8.59 -12.10
C TRP A 30 17.06 -7.09 -12.03
N VAL A 31 18.01 -6.27 -12.50
CA VAL A 31 17.95 -4.81 -12.41
C VAL A 31 18.22 -4.14 -13.74
N ASN A 32 17.87 -2.87 -13.84
CA ASN A 32 18.22 -2.01 -14.97
C ASN A 32 19.74 -2.04 -15.23
N SER A 33 20.14 -2.25 -16.48
CA SER A 33 21.55 -2.36 -16.88
C SER A 33 22.37 -1.10 -16.61
N ILE A 34 21.73 0.06 -16.42
CA ILE A 34 22.43 1.30 -16.04
C ILE A 34 23.17 1.16 -14.70
N VAL A 35 22.69 0.30 -13.80
CA VAL A 35 23.32 0.08 -12.49
C VAL A 35 24.78 -0.35 -12.64
N SER A 36 25.11 -1.21 -13.61
CA SER A 36 26.49 -1.67 -13.81
C SER A 36 27.43 -0.63 -14.42
N GLN A 37 26.88 0.51 -14.85
CA GLN A 37 27.61 1.61 -15.50
C GLN A 37 27.65 2.87 -14.64
N THR A 38 27.10 2.81 -13.43
CA THR A 38 26.94 3.97 -12.55
C THR A 38 27.96 3.91 -11.42
N ASP A 39 28.75 4.97 -11.29
CA ASP A 39 29.77 5.07 -10.24
C ASP A 39 29.20 5.52 -8.88
N PHE A 40 28.04 6.19 -8.89
CA PHE A 40 27.41 6.73 -7.69
C PHE A 40 25.88 6.75 -7.82
N ILE A 41 25.18 6.05 -6.93
CA ILE A 41 23.72 5.88 -6.96
C ILE A 41 23.07 6.68 -5.83
N ILE A 42 22.17 7.58 -6.22
CA ILE A 42 21.33 8.35 -5.29
C ILE A 42 19.88 7.89 -5.41
N THR A 43 19.26 7.53 -4.28
CA THR A 43 17.81 7.28 -4.23
C THR A 43 17.06 8.49 -3.69
N THR A 44 15.94 8.81 -4.34
CA THR A 44 14.98 9.79 -3.85
C THR A 44 13.55 9.28 -3.89
N GLY A 45 12.67 9.91 -3.11
CA GLY A 45 11.27 9.52 -2.98
C GLY A 45 10.58 10.08 -1.74
N VAL A 46 9.31 9.75 -1.61
CA VAL A 46 8.45 10.13 -0.48
C VAL A 46 8.30 8.95 0.48
N ILE A 47 8.33 9.20 1.78
CA ILE A 47 8.05 8.22 2.83
C ILE A 47 6.63 8.43 3.33
N VAL A 48 5.78 7.44 3.08
CA VAL A 48 4.40 7.31 3.59
C VAL A 48 4.14 5.83 3.96
N PRO A 49 3.13 5.52 4.78
CA PRO A 49 2.73 4.13 5.01
C PRO A 49 2.39 3.40 3.70
N HIS A 50 2.73 2.12 3.61
CA HIS A 50 2.47 1.29 2.43
C HIS A 50 1.84 -0.06 2.83
N TYR A 51 0.70 -0.37 2.21
CA TYR A 51 -0.24 -1.43 2.61
C TYR A 51 0.35 -2.84 2.86
N PHE A 52 1.44 -3.23 2.17
CA PHE A 52 2.16 -4.48 2.47
C PHE A 52 3.65 -4.32 2.78
N ALA A 53 4.26 -3.18 2.47
CA ALA A 53 5.72 -3.01 2.52
C ALA A 53 6.18 -2.26 3.79
N GLY A 54 5.26 -2.01 4.72
CA GLY A 54 5.44 -1.12 5.85
C GLY A 54 5.35 0.35 5.44
N PHE A 55 6.37 0.85 4.74
CA PHE A 55 6.50 2.25 4.31
C PHE A 55 7.07 2.36 2.88
N SER A 56 6.86 3.47 2.17
CA SER A 56 7.51 3.77 0.88
C SER A 56 8.92 4.37 1.09
N GLY A 57 9.56 4.85 0.02
CA GLY A 57 10.89 5.48 0.06
C GLY A 57 12.05 4.49 0.27
N GLY A 58 13.27 5.04 0.32
CA GLY A 58 14.51 4.30 0.54
C GLY A 58 14.68 3.15 -0.46
N ARG A 59 14.83 1.93 0.09
CA ARG A 59 14.96 0.67 -0.66
C ARG A 59 13.94 0.44 -1.77
N LYS A 60 12.75 1.04 -1.70
CA LYS A 60 11.70 0.86 -2.70
C LYS A 60 12.03 1.49 -4.06
N SER A 61 12.93 2.48 -4.09
CA SER A 61 13.48 3.03 -5.33
C SER A 61 14.34 2.02 -6.09
N ILE A 62 14.80 0.95 -5.42
CA ILE A 62 15.51 -0.17 -6.03
C ILE A 62 14.53 -1.29 -6.40
N LEU A 63 13.93 -1.96 -5.41
CA LEU A 63 12.93 -3.00 -5.61
C LEU A 63 11.56 -2.47 -5.11
N PRO A 64 10.60 -2.21 -6.01
CA PRO A 64 10.56 -2.57 -7.43
C PRO A 64 11.12 -1.53 -8.40
N GLY A 65 11.51 -0.34 -7.95
CA GLY A 65 11.70 0.84 -8.81
C GLY A 65 12.55 0.67 -10.09
N ILE A 66 13.59 -0.16 -10.06
CA ILE A 66 14.46 -0.43 -11.22
C ILE A 66 14.66 -1.93 -11.49
N CYS A 67 13.76 -2.76 -10.98
CA CYS A 67 13.86 -4.22 -11.07
C CYS A 67 13.05 -4.80 -12.23
N GLY A 68 13.50 -5.95 -12.73
CA GLY A 68 12.77 -6.71 -13.74
C GLY A 68 11.44 -7.27 -13.22
N ARG A 69 10.47 -7.46 -14.13
CA ARG A 69 9.11 -7.92 -13.81
C ARG A 69 9.09 -9.18 -12.95
N LYS A 70 9.89 -10.19 -13.29
CA LYS A 70 9.98 -11.43 -12.51
C LYS A 70 10.45 -11.22 -11.07
N THR A 71 11.44 -10.35 -10.86
CA THR A 71 11.92 -9.98 -9.52
C THR A 71 10.81 -9.26 -8.74
N ILE A 72 10.11 -8.33 -9.40
CA ILE A 72 8.99 -7.58 -8.80
C ILE A 72 7.89 -8.55 -8.38
N GLU A 73 7.43 -9.43 -9.27
CA GLU A 73 6.36 -10.39 -9.03
C GLU A 73 6.72 -11.37 -7.91
N ALA A 74 7.95 -11.88 -7.88
CA ALA A 74 8.41 -12.80 -6.84
C ALA A 74 8.46 -12.14 -5.45
N ASN A 75 8.84 -10.86 -5.38
CA ASN A 75 8.76 -10.09 -4.14
C ASN A 75 7.30 -9.80 -3.74
N HIS A 76 6.44 -9.41 -4.69
CA HIS A 76 5.04 -9.09 -4.43
C HIS A 76 4.21 -10.32 -4.06
N ALA A 77 4.59 -11.52 -4.50
CA ALA A 77 3.97 -12.77 -4.07
C ALA A 77 4.02 -12.96 -2.54
N GLN A 78 4.96 -12.33 -1.85
CA GLN A 78 5.10 -12.40 -0.39
C GLN A 78 4.14 -11.46 0.35
N MET A 79 3.35 -10.63 -0.35
CA MET A 79 2.31 -9.79 0.27
C MET A 79 1.23 -10.58 1.01
N VAL A 80 1.18 -11.90 0.77
CA VAL A 80 0.27 -12.84 1.44
C VAL A 80 0.68 -13.15 2.88
N ASN A 81 1.90 -12.81 3.28
CA ASN A 81 2.35 -13.01 4.65
C ASN A 81 1.63 -12.05 5.62
N HIS A 82 1.25 -12.54 6.79
CA HIS A 82 0.61 -11.74 7.83
C HIS A 82 1.42 -10.51 8.29
N ASP A 83 2.76 -10.57 8.19
CA ASP A 83 3.66 -9.46 8.52
C ASP A 83 3.86 -8.48 7.38
N ALA A 84 3.44 -8.83 6.16
CA ALA A 84 3.39 -7.92 5.01
C ALA A 84 2.16 -7.00 5.12
N ARG A 85 2.25 -6.04 6.04
CA ARG A 85 1.17 -5.08 6.36
C ARG A 85 1.66 -3.64 6.49
N ALA A 86 0.73 -2.70 6.43
CA ALA A 86 0.99 -1.28 6.61
C ALA A 86 1.70 -1.00 7.94
N GLY A 87 2.70 -0.12 7.91
CA GLY A 87 3.46 0.29 9.10
C GLY A 87 4.38 -0.77 9.72
N ASN A 88 4.35 -2.02 9.25
CA ASN A 88 5.17 -3.09 9.81
C ASN A 88 6.46 -3.32 8.99
N LEU A 89 7.61 -3.14 9.65
CA LEU A 89 8.92 -3.50 9.12
C LEU A 89 9.49 -4.76 9.78
N LYS A 90 9.04 -5.07 10.99
CA LYS A 90 9.53 -6.21 11.76
C LYS A 90 9.00 -7.49 11.12
N ASP A 91 9.90 -8.42 10.80
CA ASP A 91 9.60 -9.72 10.20
C ASP A 91 8.82 -9.65 8.87
N ASN A 92 8.72 -8.46 8.26
CA ASN A 92 8.04 -8.26 6.98
C ASN A 92 8.96 -8.75 5.83
N PRO A 93 8.63 -9.87 5.18
CA PRO A 93 9.55 -10.50 4.23
C PRO A 93 9.69 -9.68 2.94
N VAL A 94 8.62 -8.96 2.54
CA VAL A 94 8.65 -8.04 1.40
C VAL A 94 9.68 -6.94 1.64
N HIS A 95 9.64 -6.33 2.82
CA HIS A 95 10.59 -5.29 3.19
C HIS A 95 12.03 -5.81 3.26
N GLN A 96 12.25 -6.97 3.89
CA GLN A 96 13.58 -7.54 4.05
C GLN A 96 14.24 -7.82 2.70
N GLU A 97 13.50 -8.37 1.74
CA GLU A 97 14.00 -8.62 0.38
C GLU A 97 14.27 -7.31 -0.38
N MET A 98 13.41 -6.29 -0.24
CA MET A 98 13.68 -4.96 -0.80
C MET A 98 14.96 -4.34 -0.25
N GLN A 99 15.19 -4.49 1.06
CA GLN A 99 16.38 -3.97 1.74
C GLN A 99 17.65 -4.71 1.26
N GLU A 100 17.60 -6.04 1.18
CA GLU A 100 18.69 -6.84 0.62
C GLU A 100 19.00 -6.45 -0.83
N ALA A 101 17.98 -6.25 -1.66
CA ALA A 101 18.16 -5.81 -3.05
C ALA A 101 18.87 -4.46 -3.14
N ALA A 102 18.50 -3.50 -2.29
CA ALA A 102 19.17 -2.20 -2.23
C ALA A 102 20.63 -2.30 -1.77
N GLU A 103 20.93 -3.19 -0.81
CA GLU A 103 22.30 -3.48 -0.37
C GLU A 103 23.15 -4.13 -1.48
N LYS A 104 22.56 -5.04 -2.27
CA LYS A 104 23.23 -5.68 -3.42
C LYS A 104 23.50 -4.71 -4.56
N VAL A 105 22.59 -3.75 -4.80
CA VAL A 105 22.79 -2.68 -5.80
C VAL A 105 23.88 -1.71 -5.35
N GLY A 106 24.06 -1.51 -4.05
CA GLY A 106 25.08 -0.59 -3.52
C GLY A 106 24.66 0.87 -3.67
N VAL A 107 23.59 1.27 -2.97
CA VAL A 107 23.17 2.68 -2.96
C VAL A 107 24.12 3.51 -2.09
N ASP A 108 24.75 4.52 -2.69
CA ASP A 108 25.73 5.39 -2.00
C ASP A 108 25.08 6.47 -1.13
N PHE A 109 23.95 7.01 -1.57
CA PHE A 109 23.26 8.08 -0.85
C PHE A 109 21.76 8.03 -1.02
N ASN A 110 21.03 8.28 0.05
CA ASN A 110 19.58 8.44 0.03
C ASN A 110 19.21 9.86 0.44
N ILE A 111 18.20 10.41 -0.23
CA ILE A 111 17.51 11.64 0.18
C ILE A 111 16.01 11.44 0.00
N ASN A 112 15.24 11.38 1.09
CA ASN A 112 13.80 11.23 1.01
C ASN A 112 13.10 12.33 1.80
N ILE A 113 11.85 12.59 1.41
CA ILE A 113 10.98 13.54 2.10
C ILE A 113 9.85 12.79 2.80
N VAL A 114 9.45 13.30 3.96
CA VAL A 114 8.17 12.97 4.59
C VAL A 114 7.22 14.11 4.30
N THR A 115 6.02 13.80 3.82
CA THR A 115 5.00 14.82 3.53
C THR A 115 3.83 14.71 4.50
N ASN A 116 3.01 15.76 4.60
CA ASN A 116 1.67 15.66 5.20
C ASN A 116 0.62 15.31 4.13
N GLU A 117 -0.66 15.34 4.51
CA GLU A 117 -1.79 15.07 3.61
C GLU A 117 -2.01 16.13 2.53
N HIS A 118 -1.43 17.32 2.68
CA HIS A 118 -1.43 18.44 1.72
C HIS A 118 -0.20 18.43 0.80
N HIS A 119 0.61 17.37 0.82
CA HIS A 119 1.86 17.24 0.05
C HIS A 119 2.96 18.24 0.45
N GLU A 120 2.83 18.89 1.59
CA GLU A 120 3.87 19.78 2.13
C GLU A 120 4.98 18.95 2.75
N ILE A 121 6.23 19.38 2.56
CA ILE A 121 7.40 18.70 3.13
C ILE A 121 7.47 18.99 4.62
N ILE A 122 7.41 17.93 5.43
CA ILE A 122 7.53 17.99 6.89
C ILE A 122 8.96 17.71 7.36
N GLU A 123 9.65 16.82 6.66
CA GLU A 123 11.02 16.43 7.00
C GLU A 123 11.79 16.00 5.74
N ILE A 124 13.09 16.25 5.73
CA ILE A 124 14.02 15.76 4.71
C ILE A 124 15.09 14.93 5.41
N VAL A 125 15.17 13.65 5.08
CA VAL A 125 16.20 12.74 5.61
C VAL A 125 17.19 12.41 4.52
N ALA A 126 18.48 12.50 4.85
CA ALA A 126 19.56 12.21 3.91
C ALA A 126 20.75 11.49 4.56
N GLY A 127 21.46 10.67 3.78
CA GLY A 127 22.64 9.92 4.22
C GLY A 127 22.65 8.46 3.73
N GLU A 128 23.27 7.58 4.52
CA GLU A 128 23.24 6.13 4.27
C GLU A 128 21.79 5.63 4.18
N LEU A 129 21.49 4.77 3.19
CA LEU A 129 20.13 4.43 2.79
C LEU A 129 19.27 3.96 3.95
N TYR A 130 19.67 2.93 4.69
CA TYR A 130 18.83 2.35 5.73
C TYR A 130 18.66 3.28 6.92
N LYS A 131 19.76 3.85 7.44
CA LYS A 131 19.73 4.74 8.61
C LYS A 131 18.96 6.04 8.35
N SER A 132 19.18 6.67 7.19
CA SER A 132 18.48 7.91 6.84
C SER A 132 16.99 7.66 6.63
N TRP A 133 16.65 6.63 5.85
CA TRP A 133 15.27 6.25 5.60
C TRP A 133 14.53 5.87 6.89
N LEU A 134 15.17 5.11 7.80
CA LEU A 134 14.56 4.71 9.07
C LEU A 134 14.24 5.92 9.97
N LYS A 135 15.10 6.96 9.99
CA LYS A 135 14.77 8.22 10.68
C LYS A 135 13.50 8.87 10.11
N GLY A 136 13.37 8.87 8.78
CA GLY A 136 12.18 9.41 8.10
C GLY A 136 10.94 8.57 8.37
N VAL A 137 11.09 7.24 8.49
CA VAL A 137 10.02 6.34 8.94
C VAL A 137 9.56 6.69 10.35
N GLU A 138 10.46 6.97 11.30
CA GLU A 138 10.06 7.36 12.66
C GLU A 138 9.31 8.69 12.71
N VAL A 139 9.64 9.64 11.83
CA VAL A 139 8.86 10.88 11.67
C VAL A 139 7.51 10.60 11.02
N CYS A 140 7.48 9.81 9.94
CA CYS A 140 6.26 9.36 9.28
C CYS A 140 5.30 8.66 10.25
N LYS A 141 5.82 7.86 11.18
CA LYS A 141 5.04 7.18 12.21
C LYS A 141 4.27 8.18 13.08
N LYS A 142 4.93 9.25 13.54
CA LYS A 142 4.32 10.27 14.40
C LYS A 142 3.19 11.05 13.70
N ILE A 143 3.22 11.13 12.37
CA ILE A 143 2.25 11.88 11.57
C ILE A 143 1.04 11.01 11.21
N TYR A 144 1.28 9.77 10.79
CA TYR A 144 0.26 8.93 10.17
C TYR A 144 -0.30 7.82 11.05
N LEU A 145 0.42 7.38 12.10
CA LEU A 145 -0.08 6.32 12.96
C LEU A 145 -1.03 6.92 14.00
N CYS A 146 -2.20 6.32 14.09
CA CYS A 146 -3.20 6.65 15.09
C CYS A 146 -3.30 5.49 16.09
N PRO A 147 -2.80 5.64 17.33
CA PRO A 147 -2.89 4.60 18.34
C PRO A 147 -4.35 4.29 18.68
N THR A 148 -4.72 3.00 18.65
CA THR A 148 -6.01 2.49 19.08
C THR A 148 -5.83 1.50 20.23
N LYS A 149 -6.77 1.51 21.19
CA LYS A 149 -6.67 0.64 22.38
C LYS A 149 -6.95 -0.83 22.08
N GLN A 150 -7.82 -1.07 21.11
CA GLN A 150 -8.27 -2.40 20.70
C GLN A 150 -8.88 -2.32 19.32
N LYS A 151 -9.21 -3.48 18.73
CA LYS A 151 -10.03 -3.52 17.52
C LYS A 151 -11.50 -3.23 17.85
N ALA A 152 -12.22 -2.62 16.92
CA ALA A 152 -13.65 -2.30 17.02
C ALA A 152 -14.51 -3.28 16.20
N GLU A 153 -15.79 -3.42 16.53
CA GLU A 153 -16.77 -4.17 15.74
C GLU A 153 -16.95 -3.56 14.35
N VAL A 154 -16.91 -2.22 14.27
CA VAL A 154 -17.16 -1.47 13.03
C VAL A 154 -16.05 -0.47 12.75
N VAL A 155 -15.67 -0.35 11.49
CA VAL A 155 -14.77 0.73 11.03
C VAL A 155 -15.40 1.44 9.84
N ILE A 156 -15.58 2.74 9.95
CA ILE A 156 -16.07 3.60 8.86
C ILE A 156 -14.86 4.31 8.27
N ALA A 157 -14.53 4.03 7.01
CA ALA A 157 -13.35 4.57 6.36
C ALA A 157 -13.69 5.24 5.03
N SER A 158 -13.18 6.45 4.84
CA SER A 158 -13.20 7.13 3.55
C SER A 158 -11.87 6.97 2.83
N ALA A 159 -11.92 6.73 1.52
CA ALA A 159 -10.74 6.71 0.66
C ALA A 159 -10.12 8.11 0.45
N GLY A 160 -10.78 9.17 0.92
CA GLY A 160 -10.26 10.53 0.93
C GLY A 160 -10.69 11.40 -0.25
N GLY A 161 -11.70 10.97 -1.02
CA GLY A 161 -12.24 11.69 -2.17
C GLY A 161 -11.29 11.76 -3.37
N TYR A 162 -11.73 12.41 -4.44
CA TYR A 162 -10.97 12.50 -5.68
C TYR A 162 -9.63 13.23 -5.48
N PRO A 163 -8.50 12.75 -6.05
CA PRO A 163 -8.37 11.57 -6.92
C PRO A 163 -8.03 10.27 -6.18
N LYS A 164 -8.07 10.23 -4.84
CA LYS A 164 -7.65 9.07 -4.03
C LYS A 164 -8.67 7.92 -4.07
N ASP A 165 -9.92 8.21 -4.41
CA ASP A 165 -11.00 7.23 -4.54
C ASP A 165 -11.46 7.01 -5.99
N ILE A 166 -10.64 7.39 -6.97
CA ILE A 166 -10.96 7.34 -8.40
C ILE A 166 -11.35 5.93 -8.88
N ASN A 167 -10.79 4.88 -8.27
CA ASN A 167 -11.12 3.49 -8.56
C ASN A 167 -10.88 2.57 -7.35
N VAL A 168 -11.39 1.33 -7.45
CA VAL A 168 -11.27 0.30 -6.39
C VAL A 168 -9.81 0.01 -6.03
N TYR A 169 -8.92 -0.03 -7.03
CA TYR A 169 -7.49 -0.27 -6.80
C TYR A 169 -6.88 0.75 -5.83
N GLN A 170 -7.21 2.04 -5.97
CA GLN A 170 -6.75 3.06 -5.03
C GLN A 170 -7.49 2.99 -3.68
N ALA A 171 -8.80 2.78 -3.70
CA ALA A 171 -9.63 2.66 -2.50
C ALA A 171 -9.20 1.51 -1.57
N GLN A 172 -8.53 0.49 -2.12
CA GLN A 172 -7.98 -0.62 -1.35
C GLN A 172 -7.03 -0.15 -0.24
N LYS A 173 -6.32 0.97 -0.41
CA LYS A 173 -5.44 1.52 0.65
C LYS A 173 -6.23 1.85 1.92
N ALA A 174 -7.38 2.50 1.78
CA ALA A 174 -8.24 2.81 2.91
C ALA A 174 -8.86 1.55 3.52
N LEU A 175 -9.22 0.57 2.68
CA LEU A 175 -9.70 -0.72 3.15
C LEU A 175 -8.64 -1.46 3.98
N ASP A 176 -7.41 -1.55 3.50
CA ASP A 176 -6.30 -2.22 4.19
C ASP A 176 -5.93 -1.53 5.52
N ASN A 177 -6.02 -0.19 5.59
CA ASN A 177 -5.83 0.54 6.84
C ASN A 177 -6.99 0.32 7.82
N ALA A 178 -8.23 0.35 7.33
CA ALA A 178 -9.41 0.05 8.14
C ALA A 178 -9.38 -1.38 8.70
N TYR A 179 -8.85 -2.32 7.92
CA TYR A 179 -8.68 -3.72 8.32
C TYR A 179 -7.80 -3.90 9.57
N GLN A 180 -6.83 -3.01 9.80
CA GLN A 180 -5.99 -3.06 11.00
C GLN A 180 -6.77 -2.75 12.29
N ALA A 181 -7.88 -2.00 12.19
CA ALA A 181 -8.68 -1.54 13.32
C ALA A 181 -9.94 -2.37 13.60
N VAL A 182 -10.34 -3.26 12.70
CA VAL A 182 -11.58 -4.05 12.82
C VAL A 182 -11.32 -5.44 13.43
N LYS A 183 -12.26 -5.92 14.25
CA LYS A 183 -12.25 -7.27 14.82
C LYS A 183 -12.49 -8.32 13.70
N PRO A 184 -11.96 -9.54 13.82
CA PRO A 184 -12.41 -10.65 12.99
C PRO A 184 -13.95 -10.80 13.10
N GLY A 185 -14.63 -10.96 11.96
CA GLY A 185 -16.09 -10.96 11.86
C GLY A 185 -16.78 -9.60 11.97
N GLY A 186 -16.00 -8.52 12.10
CA GLY A 186 -16.51 -7.14 12.09
C GLY A 186 -16.96 -6.67 10.71
N THR A 187 -17.43 -5.42 10.63
CA THR A 187 -17.86 -4.79 9.37
C THR A 187 -17.08 -3.50 9.09
N ILE A 188 -16.56 -3.37 7.87
CA ILE A 188 -15.97 -2.14 7.36
C ILE A 188 -17.00 -1.44 6.46
N ILE A 189 -17.30 -0.17 6.74
CA ILE A 189 -18.04 0.71 5.81
C ILE A 189 -17.00 1.53 5.04
N LEU A 190 -16.79 1.21 3.78
CA LEU A 190 -15.88 1.91 2.88
C LEU A 190 -16.65 2.94 2.03
N LEU A 191 -16.22 4.20 2.12
CA LEU A 191 -16.69 5.31 1.29
C LEU A 191 -15.65 5.57 0.20
N ALA A 192 -15.98 5.26 -1.06
CA ALA A 192 -15.11 5.50 -2.20
C ALA A 192 -15.93 5.59 -3.48
N GLU A 193 -15.88 6.72 -4.19
CA GLU A 193 -16.76 6.94 -5.36
C GLU A 193 -16.48 5.95 -6.50
N CYS A 194 -15.21 5.64 -6.76
CA CYS A 194 -14.75 4.69 -7.79
C CYS A 194 -15.29 5.00 -9.20
N THR A 195 -15.21 6.26 -9.63
CA THR A 195 -15.75 6.75 -10.91
C THR A 195 -15.15 6.06 -12.14
N GLU A 196 -13.90 5.58 -12.07
CA GLU A 196 -13.23 4.80 -13.12
C GLU A 196 -13.42 3.28 -12.98
N GLY A 197 -14.35 2.82 -12.14
CA GLY A 197 -14.58 1.39 -11.99
C GLY A 197 -13.55 0.73 -11.07
N TYR A 198 -13.04 -0.43 -11.50
CA TYR A 198 -12.03 -1.16 -10.74
C TYR A 198 -10.63 -0.56 -10.88
N GLY A 199 -10.39 0.19 -11.96
CA GLY A 199 -9.09 0.77 -12.28
C GLY A 199 -8.36 -0.08 -13.31
N GLU A 200 -7.21 -0.63 -12.91
CA GLU A 200 -6.29 -1.31 -13.82
C GLU A 200 -6.95 -2.55 -14.49
N PRO A 201 -6.85 -2.72 -15.83
CA PRO A 201 -7.58 -3.77 -16.56
C PRO A 201 -7.25 -5.21 -16.13
N ILE A 202 -6.01 -5.49 -15.75
CA ILE A 202 -5.58 -6.80 -15.22
C ILE A 202 -6.17 -7.01 -13.84
N PHE A 203 -6.23 -5.98 -12.99
CA PHE A 203 -6.94 -6.03 -11.72
C PHE A 203 -8.44 -6.33 -11.91
N GLU A 204 -9.08 -5.69 -12.90
CA GLU A 204 -10.45 -6.02 -13.29
C GLU A 204 -10.59 -7.47 -13.76
N GLN A 205 -9.64 -7.98 -14.53
CA GLN A 205 -9.61 -9.37 -14.96
C GLN A 205 -9.47 -10.32 -13.77
N TRP A 206 -8.58 -10.04 -12.80
CA TRP A 206 -8.41 -10.87 -11.61
C TRP A 206 -9.65 -10.90 -10.71
N ILE A 207 -10.37 -9.78 -10.61
CA ILE A 207 -11.68 -9.73 -9.94
C ILE A 207 -12.70 -10.59 -10.69
N LYS A 208 -12.73 -10.52 -12.03
CA LYS A 208 -13.65 -11.32 -12.85
C LYS A 208 -13.35 -12.82 -12.80
N GLU A 209 -12.08 -13.19 -12.71
CA GLU A 209 -11.60 -14.58 -12.63
C GLU A 209 -11.66 -15.16 -11.20
N ALA A 210 -12.12 -14.38 -10.21
CA ALA A 210 -12.35 -14.77 -8.81
C ALA A 210 -11.17 -15.38 -8.03
N ASP A 211 -9.98 -15.53 -8.62
CA ASP A 211 -8.87 -16.28 -8.03
C ASP A 211 -7.68 -15.43 -7.54
N LYS A 212 -7.55 -14.13 -7.92
CA LYS A 212 -6.23 -13.46 -7.84
C LYS A 212 -6.15 -12.05 -7.23
N ALA A 213 -7.26 -11.39 -6.89
CA ALA A 213 -7.20 -10.11 -6.19
C ALA A 213 -6.97 -10.29 -4.68
N TYR A 214 -5.79 -10.82 -4.34
CA TYR A 214 -5.47 -11.30 -2.99
C TYR A 214 -5.72 -10.27 -1.88
N GLY A 215 -5.43 -8.99 -2.13
CA GLY A 215 -5.63 -7.92 -1.15
C GLY A 215 -7.09 -7.83 -0.66
N ILE A 216 -8.04 -7.74 -1.61
CA ILE A 216 -9.47 -7.73 -1.30
C ILE A 216 -9.92 -9.09 -0.75
N ALA A 217 -9.50 -10.18 -1.39
CA ALA A 217 -9.90 -11.54 -1.02
C ALA A 217 -9.50 -11.90 0.43
N ARG A 218 -8.36 -11.41 0.92
CA ARG A 218 -7.93 -11.57 2.32
C ARG A 218 -8.91 -10.88 3.28
N VAL A 219 -9.25 -9.62 2.99
CA VAL A 219 -10.11 -8.83 3.85
C VAL A 219 -11.52 -9.44 3.92
N VAL A 220 -12.14 -9.74 2.77
CA VAL A 220 -13.52 -10.26 2.73
C VAL A 220 -13.69 -11.68 3.29
N LYS A 221 -12.58 -12.42 3.50
CA LYS A 221 -12.62 -13.72 4.19
C LYS A 221 -12.79 -13.59 5.70
N GLU A 222 -12.30 -12.49 6.29
CA GLU A 222 -12.30 -12.29 7.73
C GLU A 222 -13.33 -11.27 8.19
N VAL A 223 -13.70 -10.31 7.34
CA VAL A 223 -14.63 -9.23 7.68
C VAL A 223 -15.62 -8.95 6.56
N GLU A 224 -16.74 -8.36 6.93
CA GLU A 224 -17.73 -7.89 5.97
C GLU A 224 -17.36 -6.49 5.48
N VAL A 225 -17.53 -6.21 4.19
CA VAL A 225 -17.23 -4.90 3.62
C VAL A 225 -18.48 -4.36 2.94
N ILE A 226 -18.99 -3.25 3.46
CA ILE A 226 -20.02 -2.42 2.83
C ILE A 226 -19.30 -1.37 1.99
N LEU A 227 -19.69 -1.25 0.71
CA LEU A 227 -19.16 -0.21 -0.17
C LEU A 227 -20.28 0.76 -0.58
N ILE A 228 -20.04 2.04 -0.29
CA ILE A 228 -20.83 3.17 -0.81
C ILE A 228 -20.01 3.83 -1.91
N SER A 229 -20.47 3.67 -3.16
CA SER A 229 -19.76 4.08 -4.38
C SER A 229 -20.73 4.36 -5.53
N SER A 230 -20.23 4.95 -6.60
CA SER A 230 -20.93 5.12 -7.88
C SER A 230 -20.90 3.84 -8.75
N LEU A 231 -20.27 2.75 -8.29
CA LEU A 231 -20.29 1.47 -9.00
C LEU A 231 -21.69 0.86 -9.04
N SER A 232 -21.97 0.09 -10.09
CA SER A 232 -23.18 -0.73 -10.12
C SER A 232 -23.15 -1.80 -9.02
N LYS A 233 -24.32 -2.12 -8.45
CA LYS A 233 -24.43 -3.17 -7.42
C LYS A 233 -23.85 -4.51 -7.85
N GLU A 234 -23.95 -4.83 -9.15
CA GLU A 234 -23.35 -6.04 -9.72
C GLU A 234 -21.82 -6.02 -9.59
N LYS A 235 -21.18 -4.89 -9.95
CA LYS A 235 -19.73 -4.74 -9.83
C LYS A 235 -19.28 -4.85 -8.38
N VAL A 236 -19.97 -4.18 -7.46
CA VAL A 236 -19.65 -4.26 -6.03
C VAL A 236 -19.73 -5.70 -5.50
N ARG A 237 -20.78 -6.45 -5.89
CA ARG A 237 -20.93 -7.85 -5.45
C ARG A 237 -19.85 -8.78 -6.02
N LYS A 238 -19.29 -8.50 -7.20
CA LYS A 238 -18.14 -9.26 -7.74
C LYS A 238 -16.87 -9.09 -6.90
N LEU A 239 -16.79 -8.04 -6.09
CA LEU A 239 -15.74 -7.85 -5.08
C LEU A 239 -16.03 -8.57 -3.76
N PHE A 240 -17.15 -9.30 -3.67
CA PHE A 240 -17.70 -9.86 -2.42
C PHE A 240 -18.10 -8.80 -1.39
N PHE A 241 -18.33 -7.56 -1.83
CA PHE A 241 -18.79 -6.46 -0.98
C PHE A 241 -20.32 -6.34 -1.00
N ILE A 242 -20.86 -5.68 0.03
CA ILE A 242 -22.28 -5.34 0.15
C ILE A 242 -22.51 -3.91 -0.37
N PRO A 243 -23.21 -3.71 -1.50
CA PRO A 243 -23.47 -2.38 -2.02
C PRO A 243 -24.55 -1.65 -1.22
N MET A 244 -24.28 -0.42 -0.82
CA MET A 244 -25.26 0.50 -0.21
C MET A 244 -25.20 1.88 -0.84
N TYR A 245 -26.30 2.62 -0.77
CA TYR A 245 -26.43 3.91 -1.45
C TYR A 245 -25.90 5.09 -0.66
N ASN A 246 -25.95 5.01 0.67
CA ASN A 246 -25.58 6.11 1.55
C ASN A 246 -25.24 5.59 2.94
N LEU A 247 -24.65 6.48 3.73
CA LEU A 247 -24.21 6.16 5.09
C LEU A 247 -25.38 5.81 6.01
N SER A 248 -26.55 6.44 5.85
CA SER A 248 -27.72 6.13 6.68
C SER A 248 -28.11 4.67 6.59
N GLN A 249 -28.21 4.12 5.37
CA GLN A 249 -28.52 2.70 5.17
C GLN A 249 -27.46 1.77 5.77
N ALA A 250 -26.19 2.16 5.67
CA ALA A 250 -25.11 1.40 6.27
C ALA A 250 -25.18 1.41 7.79
N ILE A 251 -25.46 2.55 8.41
CA ILE A 251 -25.66 2.66 9.85
C ILE A 251 -26.88 1.87 10.31
N ASP A 252 -28.01 1.92 9.58
CA ASP A 252 -29.19 1.12 9.90
C ASP A 252 -28.89 -0.39 9.87
N TYR A 253 -28.13 -0.83 8.86
CA TYR A 253 -27.68 -2.22 8.77
C TYR A 253 -26.79 -2.61 9.96
N ILE A 254 -25.84 -1.75 10.33
CA ILE A 254 -24.94 -1.96 11.47
C ILE A 254 -25.72 -2.04 12.79
N ASN A 255 -26.67 -1.12 13.03
CA ASN A 255 -27.51 -1.14 14.22
C ASN A 255 -28.33 -2.44 14.33
N ASN A 256 -28.87 -2.92 13.21
CA ASN A 256 -29.58 -4.19 13.20
C ASN A 256 -28.68 -5.40 13.49
N LYS A 257 -27.42 -5.36 13.07
CA LYS A 257 -26.46 -6.47 13.21
C LYS A 257 -25.81 -6.51 14.60
N TYR A 258 -25.39 -5.36 15.12
CA TYR A 258 -24.59 -5.26 16.35
C TYR A 258 -25.37 -4.65 17.54
N GLY A 259 -26.61 -4.20 17.34
CA GLY A 259 -27.34 -3.41 18.33
C GLY A 259 -26.85 -1.96 18.39
N ASN A 260 -27.20 -1.24 19.46
CA ASN A 260 -26.89 0.19 19.60
C ASN A 260 -25.57 0.48 20.35
N ASP A 261 -24.94 -0.53 20.97
CA ASP A 261 -23.78 -0.38 21.87
C ASP A 261 -22.46 -0.93 21.26
N PHE A 262 -22.36 -0.99 19.94
CA PHE A 262 -21.11 -1.42 19.28
C PHE A 262 -20.03 -0.34 19.37
N GLN A 263 -18.75 -0.75 19.38
CA GLN A 263 -17.66 0.19 19.23
C GLN A 263 -17.36 0.39 17.75
N ALA A 264 -17.06 1.63 17.39
CA ALA A 264 -16.66 1.99 16.05
C ALA A 264 -15.47 2.93 16.02
N TYR A 265 -14.66 2.79 14.98
CA TYR A 265 -13.70 3.81 14.59
C TYR A 265 -14.13 4.50 13.30
N ILE A 266 -13.86 5.80 13.22
CA ILE A 266 -14.06 6.60 12.02
C ILE A 266 -12.69 7.05 11.51
N LEU A 267 -12.41 6.74 10.24
CA LEU A 267 -11.21 7.12 9.51
C LEU A 267 -11.64 8.05 8.36
N PRO A 268 -11.73 9.39 8.59
CA PRO A 268 -12.10 10.34 7.55
C PRO A 268 -11.12 10.36 6.36
N SER A 269 -9.86 10.02 6.63
CA SER A 269 -8.79 9.92 5.63
C SER A 269 -8.11 8.55 5.71
N GLY A 270 -8.89 7.50 5.45
CA GLY A 270 -8.45 6.10 5.58
C GLY A 270 -7.26 5.75 4.70
N SER A 271 -7.04 6.43 3.58
CA SER A 271 -5.88 6.21 2.70
C SER A 271 -4.55 6.70 3.29
N THR A 272 -4.58 7.58 4.30
CA THR A 272 -3.38 8.18 4.90
C THR A 272 -3.21 7.82 6.37
N VAL A 273 -4.30 7.77 7.13
CA VAL A 273 -4.27 7.40 8.55
C VAL A 273 -4.16 5.89 8.70
N LEU A 274 -3.16 5.45 9.47
CA LEU A 274 -2.94 4.05 9.77
C LEU A 274 -3.25 3.79 11.25
N PRO A 275 -4.36 3.10 11.57
CA PRO A 275 -4.59 2.63 12.92
C PRO A 275 -3.49 1.67 13.37
N GLN A 276 -3.03 1.83 14.61
CA GLN A 276 -2.08 0.92 15.23
C GLN A 276 -2.61 0.50 16.60
N ILE A 277 -2.84 -0.80 16.77
CA ILE A 277 -3.22 -1.36 18.06
C ILE A 277 -2.00 -1.29 18.99
N GLY A 278 -2.18 -0.66 20.14
CA GLY A 278 -1.20 -0.57 21.23
C GLY A 278 -1.31 -1.70 22.23
#